data_AF-A0A108UDT6-F1
#
_entry.id   AF-A0A108UDT6-F1
#
_cell.length_a   1.000
_cell.length_b   1.000
_cell.length_c   1.000
_cell.angle_alpha   90.00
_cell.angle_beta   90.00
_cell.angle_gamma   90.00
#
_symmetry.space_group_name_H-M   'P 1'
#
loop_
_entity.id
_entity.type
_entity.pdbx_description
1 polymer ?
#
loop_
_entity_poly.entity_id
_entity_poly.type
_entity_poly.pdbx_seq_one_letter_code
_entity_poly.pdbx_strand_id
1 'polypeptide(L)'
;MIADLRAAGLLEGVEITSGYRDATLNRCEGGSSHSRHMSGGAYDFDLARDADTQALCDFWRRRGPASGFGLGFYDARHLHIDTAGFRTWGEDYT
;
A
#
# COMPACT_ATOMS: atom_id res chain seq x y z
N MET A 1 -6.66 7.10 8.06
CA MET A 1 -6.27 5.88 7.34
C MET A 1 -4.93 5.32 7.80
N ILE A 2 -3.75 5.86 7.44
CA ILE A 2 -2.44 5.31 7.91
C ILE A 2 -2.37 5.29 9.44
N ALA A 3 -2.84 6.35 10.10
CA ALA A 3 -2.97 6.40 11.55
C ALA A 3 -3.89 5.30 12.11
N ASP A 4 -4.95 4.90 11.38
CA ASP A 4 -5.87 3.85 11.82
C ASP A 4 -5.23 2.46 11.69
N LEU A 5 -4.44 2.22 10.63
CA LEU A 5 -3.65 0.99 10.49
C LEU A 5 -2.61 0.87 11.62
N ARG A 6 -1.93 1.96 11.95
CA ARG A 6 -1.00 2.00 13.10
C ARG A 6 -1.72 1.77 14.42
N ALA A 7 -2.86 2.42 14.64
CA ALA A 7 -3.67 2.23 15.85
C ALA A 7 -4.23 0.80 15.97
N ALA A 8 -4.41 0.10 14.86
CA ALA A 8 -4.81 -1.30 14.83
C ALA A 8 -3.63 -2.29 14.99
N GLY A 9 -2.40 -1.79 15.16
CA GLY A 9 -1.19 -2.62 15.27
C GLY A 9 -0.71 -3.22 13.93
N LEU A 10 -1.35 -2.88 12.81
CA LEU A 10 -1.14 -3.54 11.51
C LEU A 10 0.08 -2.99 10.75
N LEU A 11 0.67 -1.90 11.24
CA LEU A 11 1.90 -1.29 10.72
C LEU A 11 2.91 -1.05 11.85
N GLU A 12 2.96 -1.94 12.84
CA GLU A 12 3.99 -1.93 13.88
C GLU A 12 5.31 -2.51 13.34
N GLY A 13 6.42 -1.86 13.65
CA GLY A 13 7.75 -2.31 13.22
C GLY A 13 8.01 -2.26 11.71
N VAL A 14 7.13 -1.64 10.92
CA VAL A 14 7.28 -1.54 9.45
C VAL A 14 8.14 -0.34 9.06
N GLU A 15 8.89 -0.49 7.97
CA GLU A 15 9.66 0.57 7.34
C GLU A 15 8.95 1.07 6.08
N ILE A 16 8.97 2.39 5.83
CA ILE A 16 8.54 2.95 4.55
C ILE A 16 9.71 2.82 3.59
N THR A 17 9.54 2.05 2.52
CA THR A 17 10.60 1.82 1.53
C THR A 17 10.45 2.71 0.30
N SER A 18 9.26 3.22 0.02
CA SER A 18 9.04 4.18 -1.06
C SER A 18 7.83 5.08 -0.83
N GLY A 19 7.87 6.29 -1.42
CA GLY A 19 6.87 7.34 -1.29
C GLY A 19 6.67 8.08 -2.61
N TYR A 20 6.91 9.39 -2.68
CA TYR A 20 6.87 10.08 -3.97
C TYR A 20 7.92 9.53 -4.95
N ARG A 21 7.52 9.33 -6.21
CA ARG A 21 8.42 8.97 -7.31
C ARG A 21 8.23 9.96 -8.46
N ASP A 22 9.30 10.53 -8.99
CA ASP A 22 9.20 11.26 -10.25
C ASP A 22 8.95 10.30 -11.43
N ALA A 23 8.68 10.86 -12.61
CA ALA A 23 8.38 10.06 -13.79
C ALA A 23 9.53 9.15 -14.25
N THR A 24 10.78 9.53 -13.98
CA THR A 24 11.96 8.75 -14.36
C THR A 24 12.13 7.56 -13.41
N LEU A 25 12.06 7.79 -12.10
CA LEU A 25 12.12 6.73 -11.10
C LEU A 25 10.93 5.76 -11.23
N ASN A 26 9.72 6.27 -11.43
CA ASN A 26 8.54 5.42 -11.61
C ASN A 26 8.70 4.47 -12.80
N ARG A 27 9.26 4.95 -13.93
CA ARG A 27 9.57 4.09 -15.08
C ARG A 27 10.67 3.08 -14.80
N CYS A 28 11.70 3.47 -14.05
CA CYS A 28 12.81 2.58 -13.67
C CYS A 28 12.30 1.37 -12.87
N GLU A 29 11.35 1.61 -11.97
CA GLU A 29 10.70 0.59 -11.13
C GLU A 29 9.58 -0.19 -11.85
N GLY A 30 9.39 0.03 -13.16
CA GLY A 30 8.31 -0.61 -13.92
C GLY A 30 6.89 -0.15 -13.50
N GLY A 31 6.78 0.99 -12.83
CA GLY A 31 5.52 1.53 -12.33
C GLY A 31 4.57 1.97 -13.45
N SER A 32 3.26 1.82 -13.19
CA SER A 32 2.19 2.29 -14.08
C SER A 32 2.31 3.79 -14.39
N SER A 33 1.92 4.20 -15.60
CA SER A 33 1.79 5.62 -15.96
C SER A 33 0.75 6.38 -15.12
N HIS A 34 -0.12 5.64 -14.43
CA HIS A 34 -1.13 6.17 -13.49
C HIS A 34 -0.79 5.87 -12.01
N SER A 35 0.49 5.62 -11.72
CA SER A 35 0.99 5.36 -10.37
C SER A 35 0.70 6.52 -9.42
N ARG A 36 0.21 6.23 -8.20
CA ARG A 36 -0.04 7.26 -7.19
C ARG A 36 1.22 7.77 -6.53
N HIS A 37 2.32 7.02 -6.61
CA HIS A 37 3.62 7.55 -6.18
C HIS A 37 3.98 8.83 -6.93
N MET A 38 3.58 8.95 -8.21
CA MET A 38 3.84 10.14 -9.02
C MET A 38 3.05 11.39 -8.59
N SER A 39 2.06 11.23 -7.73
CA SER A 39 1.31 12.32 -7.11
C SER A 39 1.50 12.38 -5.58
N GLY A 40 2.46 11.63 -5.03
CA GLY A 40 2.67 11.51 -3.57
C GLY A 40 1.52 10.83 -2.82
N GLY A 41 0.65 10.11 -3.55
CA GLY A 41 -0.56 9.48 -3.02
C GLY A 41 -0.38 7.99 -2.72
N ALA A 42 0.86 7.51 -2.57
CA ALA A 42 1.14 6.14 -2.20
C ALA A 42 2.42 5.99 -1.39
N TYR A 43 2.45 4.91 -0.62
CA TYR A 43 3.58 4.47 0.18
C TYR A 43 3.76 2.96 0.06
N ASP A 44 5.01 2.53 -0.03
CA ASP A 44 5.38 1.13 0.05
C ASP A 44 6.01 0.84 1.41
N PHE A 45 5.78 -0.38 1.91
CA PHE A 45 6.24 -0.81 3.22
C PHE A 45 6.85 -2.20 3.18
N ASP A 46 7.89 -2.38 3.98
CA ASP A 46 8.38 -3.70 4.36
C ASP A 46 7.70 -4.12 5.66
N LEU A 47 6.90 -5.18 5.58
CA LEU A 47 6.24 -5.78 6.72
C LEU A 47 7.22 -6.61 7.55
N ALA A 48 6.99 -6.63 8.86
CA ALA A 48 7.66 -7.57 9.75
C ALA A 48 7.39 -9.02 9.29
N ARG A 49 8.32 -9.95 9.59
CA ARG A 49 8.22 -11.35 9.14
C ARG A 49 6.98 -12.08 9.67
N ASP A 50 6.46 -11.62 10.79
CA ASP A 50 5.30 -12.13 11.52
C ASP A 50 4.07 -11.22 11.38
N ALA A 51 4.08 -10.27 10.44
CA ALA A 51 2.94 -9.41 10.20
C ALA A 51 1.70 -10.23 9.80
N ASP A 52 0.57 -9.91 10.42
CA ASP A 52 -0.72 -10.54 10.12
C ASP A 52 -1.35 -9.94 8.86
N THR A 53 -0.96 -10.47 7.71
CA THR A 53 -1.48 -10.05 6.40
C THR A 53 -2.97 -10.35 6.24
N GLN A 54 -3.51 -11.33 6.96
CA GLN A 54 -4.94 -11.61 6.96
C GLN A 54 -5.71 -10.50 7.69
N ALA A 55 -5.23 -10.08 8.87
CA ALA A 55 -5.82 -8.96 9.60
C ALA A 55 -5.75 -7.64 8.81
N LEU A 56 -4.66 -7.41 8.06
CA LEU A 56 -4.54 -6.31 7.10
C LEU A 56 -5.63 -6.36 6.02
N CYS A 57 -5.80 -7.50 5.36
CA CYS A 57 -6.84 -7.70 4.34
C CYS A 57 -8.24 -7.48 4.92
N ASP A 58 -8.50 -8.03 6.10
CA ASP A 58 -9.76 -7.91 6.82
C ASP A 58 -10.07 -6.46 7.21
N PHE A 59 -9.06 -5.72 7.67
CA PHE A 59 -9.18 -4.29 7.95
C PHE A 59 -9.54 -3.51 6.69
N TRP A 60 -8.83 -3.75 5.59
CA TRP A 60 -9.10 -3.08 4.32
C TRP A 60 -10.51 -3.37 3.80
N ARG A 61 -10.97 -4.64 3.83
CA ARG A 61 -12.35 -4.98 3.41
C ARG A 61 -13.41 -4.23 4.22
N ARG A 62 -13.17 -3.98 5.52
CA ARG A 62 -14.10 -3.24 6.40
C ARG A 62 -14.02 -1.73 6.26
N ARG A 63 -12.81 -1.17 6.16
CA ARG A 63 -12.57 0.29 6.26
C ARG A 63 -12.27 0.94 4.91
N GLY A 64 -11.72 0.19 3.96
CA GLY A 64 -11.35 0.63 2.63
C GLY A 64 -12.47 1.36 1.89
N PRO A 65 -13.71 0.82 1.81
CA PRO A 65 -14.80 1.50 1.10
C PRO A 65 -15.10 2.90 1.64
N ALA A 66 -15.09 3.06 2.98
CA ALA A 66 -15.41 4.33 3.64
C ALA A 66 -14.25 5.33 3.62
N SER A 67 -13.01 4.84 3.62
CA SER A 67 -11.81 5.68 3.66
C SER A 67 -11.17 5.90 2.30
N GLY A 68 -11.59 5.16 1.29
CA GLY A 68 -11.15 5.33 -0.08
C GLY A 68 -9.72 4.87 -0.36
N PHE A 69 -9.05 4.13 0.53
CA PHE A 69 -7.64 3.75 0.33
C PHE A 69 -7.48 2.43 -0.42
N GLY A 70 -6.40 2.31 -1.18
CA GLY A 70 -6.06 1.09 -1.89
C GLY A 70 -5.05 0.24 -1.13
N LEU A 71 -5.08 -1.07 -1.36
CA LEU A 71 -4.17 -2.04 -0.74
C LEU A 71 -3.67 -3.03 -1.80
N GLY A 72 -2.36 -3.14 -1.96
CA GLY A 72 -1.73 -4.11 -2.85
C GLY A 72 -0.56 -4.81 -2.16
N PHE A 73 -0.22 -5.99 -2.63
CA PHE A 73 0.95 -6.74 -2.17
C PHE A 73 1.84 -7.02 -3.37
N TYR A 74 3.12 -6.63 -3.30
CA TYR A 74 4.12 -7.08 -4.26
C TYR A 74 4.53 -8.53 -3.98
N ASP A 75 4.57 -8.89 -2.70
CA ASP A 75 4.69 -10.26 -2.20
C ASP A 75 4.19 -10.34 -0.74
N ALA A 76 4.48 -11.44 -0.04
CA ALA A 76 4.05 -11.67 1.33
C ALA A 76 4.55 -10.62 2.35
N ARG A 77 5.61 -9.87 2.05
CA ARG A 77 6.23 -8.90 2.95
C ARG A 77 6.24 -7.47 2.42
N HIS A 78 6.14 -7.27 1.11
CA HIS A 78 6.18 -5.94 0.51
C HIS A 78 4.77 -5.46 0.19
N LEU A 79 4.35 -4.40 0.89
CA LEU A 79 3.01 -3.86 0.84
C LEU A 79 3.00 -2.53 0.07
N HIS A 80 1.95 -2.33 -0.73
CA HIS A 80 1.62 -1.07 -1.37
C HIS A 80 0.32 -0.50 -0.79
N ILE A 81 0.33 0.79 -0.41
CA ILE A 81 -0.87 1.51 0.02
C ILE A 81 -1.04 2.77 -0.82
N ASP A 82 -2.15 2.86 -1.54
CA ASP A 82 -2.65 4.12 -2.09
C ASP A 82 -3.43 4.87 -1.01
N THR A 83 -3.19 6.17 -0.84
CA THR A 83 -3.94 7.00 0.10
C THR A 83 -5.35 7.37 -0.39
N ALA A 84 -5.67 7.08 -1.67
CA ALA A 84 -6.96 7.34 -2.29
C ALA A 84 -7.23 6.44 -3.52
N GLY A 85 -8.51 6.19 -3.82
CA GLY A 85 -8.97 5.45 -5.00
C GLY A 85 -9.40 3.99 -4.80
N PHE A 86 -9.83 3.59 -3.58
CA PHE A 86 -10.33 2.26 -3.16
C PHE A 86 -10.22 1.16 -4.22
N ARG A 87 -9.05 0.54 -4.29
CA ARG A 87 -8.70 -0.52 -5.23
C ARG A 87 -7.73 -1.49 -4.61
N THR A 88 -7.68 -2.70 -5.13
CA THR A 88 -6.65 -3.69 -4.80
C THR A 88 -5.71 -3.85 -5.96
N TRP A 89 -4.44 -4.15 -5.67
CA TRP A 89 -3.52 -4.61 -6.70
C TRP A 89 -3.10 -6.04 -6.36
N GLY A 90 -3.24 -6.94 -7.33
CA GLY A 90 -2.73 -8.31 -7.29
C GLY A 90 -1.91 -8.59 -8.55
N GLU A 91 -1.61 -9.86 -8.80
CA GLU A 91 -0.87 -10.31 -9.99
C GLU A 91 -1.58 -9.99 -11.32
N ASP A 92 -2.83 -9.56 -11.28
CA ASP A 92 -3.70 -9.29 -12.43
C ASP A 92 -3.77 -7.81 -12.86
N TYR A 93 -3.17 -6.88 -12.09
CA TYR A 93 -3.18 -5.43 -12.41
C TYR A 93 -4.58 -4.82 -12.64
N THR A 94 -5.66 -5.41 -12.12
CA THR A 94 -7.06 -4.93 -12.27
C THR A 94 -7.70 -4.48 -10.98
#